data_AF-A0A9C9XD86-F1
#
_entry.id   AF-A0A9C9XD86-F1
#
_cell.length_a   1.000
_cell.length_b   1.000
_cell.length_c   1.000
_cell.angle_alpha   90.00
_cell.angle_beta   90.00
_cell.angle_gamma   90.00
#
_symmetry.space_group_name_H-M   'P 1'
#
loop_
_entity.id
_entity.type
_entity.pdbx_description
1 polymer ?
#
loop_
_entity_poly.entity_id
_entity_poly.type
_entity_poly.pdbx_seq_one_letter_code
_entity_poly.pdbx_strand_id
1 'polypeptide(L)'
;MKKIRCAIYTRKSSEDGLEQEFNSLDAQYEACAAYIASQKAEGWVLSPERYDDGGISGGTMERPGLQRLLADIDRGAVDQILVYKIDRLTRSLADFAKMVDRLDAAGTSFVSVTQSFNTATSMGRLTLNMLLSFAQFEREVTAERIRDKIAASKKKGLWMGATVPLGYAADGRSLKITEPDAEVIRTIYDLYLKHRNVRLVKEAVDARHLKTPVRTLVSGRLKGGAAFSYGHIHYILTNPVYAGRIRHHAKVYPGQHEPLIKPEVWDGIQEQLRSDSAKGRTFTKRNRSGARKSVSPLAGKIFDQTGDRLTPSHSKSAKGRRLRYYVSHRLVRGTAPRDPSGWRLPAPELEQRVAALIRQHINAPEFRSGIIADASTDEIAALGKKLNSLSGNGSSAADASGIALLALIERIDIAPGEIRISISADGLAEELDVDRSRIWEERLALVSPFQHRKRGVETKLIIGDEPADIDETLLRNIGRAHRYFDLVRSGKTFGEIAETEGVSKRRIQQLIELAFLAPDIIRDVRDGKQPVGLTSDWLMRHAFSPLWKEQRELFSAL
;
A
#
# COMPACT_ATOMS: atom_id res chain seq x y z
N MET A 1 -12.57 -19.97 -51.09
CA MET A 1 -11.32 -20.05 -50.30
C MET A 1 -10.78 -18.67 -50.07
N LYS A 2 -10.26 -18.37 -48.86
CA LYS A 2 -9.64 -17.08 -48.54
C LYS A 2 -8.30 -17.00 -49.28
N LYS A 3 -8.02 -15.87 -49.94
CA LYS A 3 -6.71 -15.63 -50.58
C LYS A 3 -5.67 -15.37 -49.50
N ILE A 4 -4.51 -16.02 -49.57
CA ILE A 4 -3.38 -15.86 -48.65
C ILE A 4 -2.25 -15.15 -49.40
N ARG A 5 -1.97 -13.90 -49.06
CA ARG A 5 -0.93 -13.09 -49.71
C ARG A 5 0.45 -13.48 -49.18
N CYS A 6 1.27 -14.04 -50.05
CA CYS A 6 2.56 -14.62 -49.74
C CYS A 6 3.70 -13.67 -50.17
N ALA A 7 4.50 -13.20 -49.23
CA ALA A 7 5.71 -12.42 -49.51
C ALA A 7 6.94 -13.33 -49.45
N ILE A 8 7.90 -13.09 -50.36
CA ILE A 8 9.18 -13.79 -50.37
C ILE A 8 10.25 -12.84 -49.82
N TYR A 9 11.02 -13.32 -48.85
CA TYR A 9 12.20 -12.62 -48.35
C TYR A 9 13.46 -13.39 -48.74
N THR A 10 14.39 -12.71 -49.42
CA THR A 10 15.69 -13.30 -49.80
C THR A 10 16.85 -12.51 -49.22
N ARG A 11 17.93 -13.22 -48.86
CA ARG A 11 19.14 -12.60 -48.30
C ARG A 11 20.40 -13.29 -48.78
N LYS A 12 21.46 -12.51 -49.02
CA LYS A 12 22.82 -13.01 -49.28
C LYS A 12 23.83 -12.30 -48.38
N SER A 13 24.62 -13.07 -47.64
CA SER A 13 25.71 -12.54 -46.81
C SER A 13 26.94 -12.22 -47.66
N SER A 14 27.75 -11.24 -47.26
CA SER A 14 29.05 -10.94 -47.88
C SER A 14 30.06 -12.09 -47.75
N GLU A 15 29.88 -12.99 -46.77
CA GLU A 15 30.72 -14.18 -46.54
C GLU A 15 30.48 -15.33 -47.54
N ASP A 16 29.33 -15.38 -48.22
CA ASP A 16 28.88 -16.55 -49.00
C ASP A 16 29.32 -16.56 -50.48
N GLY A 17 30.23 -15.66 -50.90
CA GLY A 17 30.75 -15.60 -52.28
C GLY A 17 29.71 -15.14 -53.32
N LEU A 18 29.96 -14.02 -53.98
CA LEU A 18 28.96 -13.40 -54.87
C LEU A 18 28.64 -14.22 -56.14
N GLU A 19 29.44 -15.24 -56.50
CA GLU A 19 29.39 -15.94 -57.79
C GLU A 19 28.96 -17.42 -57.77
N GLN A 20 28.46 -17.99 -56.67
CA GLN A 20 27.88 -19.34 -56.70
C GLN A 20 26.42 -19.33 -57.16
N GLU A 21 26.13 -19.93 -58.34
CA GLU A 21 24.80 -20.02 -58.95
C GLU A 21 23.74 -20.66 -58.04
N PHE A 22 24.14 -21.56 -57.14
CA PHE A 22 23.23 -22.29 -56.22
C PHE A 22 22.77 -21.50 -54.99
N ASN A 23 23.31 -20.30 -54.72
CA ASN A 23 22.96 -19.49 -53.54
C ASN A 23 22.71 -18.00 -53.91
N SER A 24 22.27 -17.75 -55.14
CA SER A 24 21.83 -16.42 -55.59
C SER A 24 20.51 -16.02 -54.93
N LEU A 25 20.23 -14.71 -54.88
CA LEU A 25 18.94 -14.20 -54.43
C LEU A 25 17.80 -14.71 -55.33
N ASP A 26 18.08 -14.86 -56.63
CA ASP A 26 17.13 -15.37 -57.62
C ASP A 26 16.83 -16.85 -57.41
N ALA A 27 17.82 -17.71 -57.14
CA ALA A 27 17.57 -19.11 -56.83
C ALA A 27 16.71 -19.29 -55.57
N GLN A 28 16.94 -18.47 -54.54
CA GLN A 28 16.11 -18.45 -53.34
C GLN A 28 14.68 -18.01 -53.65
N TYR A 29 14.52 -16.97 -54.47
CA TYR A 29 13.24 -16.44 -54.88
C TYR A 29 12.45 -17.47 -55.70
N GLU A 30 13.06 -18.07 -56.71
CA GLU A 30 12.46 -19.09 -57.56
C GLU A 30 12.00 -20.31 -56.75
N ALA A 31 12.81 -20.79 -55.81
CA ALA A 31 12.44 -21.88 -54.92
C ALA A 31 11.21 -21.54 -54.07
N CYS A 32 11.13 -20.32 -53.53
CA CYS A 32 9.97 -19.86 -52.76
C CYS A 32 8.74 -19.64 -53.65
N ALA A 33 8.91 -19.10 -54.86
CA ALA A 33 7.83 -18.87 -55.82
C ALA A 33 7.25 -20.19 -56.34
N ALA A 34 8.10 -21.18 -56.63
CA ALA A 34 7.68 -22.53 -56.99
C ALA A 34 6.92 -23.20 -55.84
N TYR A 35 7.36 -23.00 -54.59
CA TYR A 35 6.64 -23.50 -53.42
C TYR A 35 5.25 -22.87 -53.30
N ILE A 36 5.12 -21.53 -53.43
CA ILE A 36 3.81 -20.84 -53.45
C ILE A 36 2.92 -21.37 -54.57
N ALA A 37 3.49 -21.58 -55.76
CA ALA A 37 2.75 -22.12 -56.89
C ALA A 37 2.23 -23.55 -56.64
N SER A 38 2.98 -24.38 -55.90
CA SER A 38 2.51 -25.72 -55.50
C SER A 38 1.36 -25.68 -54.49
N GLN A 39 1.28 -24.61 -53.68
CA GLN A 39 0.23 -24.40 -52.66
C GLN A 39 -0.97 -23.59 -53.18
N LYS A 40 -1.14 -23.43 -54.50
CA LYS A 40 -2.28 -22.71 -55.09
C LYS A 40 -3.65 -23.25 -54.63
N ALA A 41 -3.75 -24.56 -54.40
CA ALA A 41 -4.97 -25.20 -53.91
C ALA A 41 -5.39 -24.68 -52.51
N GLU A 42 -4.43 -24.24 -51.69
CA GLU A 42 -4.67 -23.63 -50.37
C GLU A 42 -4.96 -22.12 -50.45
N GLY A 43 -5.10 -21.56 -51.66
CA GLY A 43 -5.42 -20.15 -51.89
C GLY A 43 -4.21 -19.20 -51.81
N TRP A 44 -2.98 -19.71 -51.90
CA TRP A 44 -1.76 -18.91 -51.82
C TRP A 44 -1.54 -18.08 -53.09
N VAL A 45 -1.25 -16.79 -52.91
CA VAL A 45 -1.02 -15.82 -53.99
C VAL A 45 0.28 -15.07 -53.72
N LEU A 46 1.22 -15.13 -54.67
CA LEU A 46 2.48 -14.39 -54.58
C LEU A 46 2.24 -12.88 -54.63
N SER A 47 2.80 -12.15 -53.67
CA SER A 47 2.84 -10.69 -53.67
C SER A 47 3.69 -10.18 -54.83
N PRO A 48 3.32 -9.07 -55.50
CA PRO A 48 4.13 -8.47 -56.56
C PRO A 48 5.43 -7.84 -56.04
N GLU A 49 5.51 -7.56 -54.74
CA GLU A 49 6.68 -6.94 -54.13
C GLU A 49 7.75 -7.96 -53.76
N ARG A 50 9.00 -7.62 -54.08
CA ARG A 50 10.18 -8.44 -53.80
C ARG A 50 11.02 -7.82 -52.68
N TYR A 51 11.29 -8.59 -51.63
CA TYR A 51 12.03 -8.14 -50.45
C TYR A 51 13.40 -8.81 -50.39
N ASP A 52 14.41 -8.11 -50.88
CA ASP A 52 15.77 -8.64 -50.96
C ASP A 52 16.77 -7.79 -50.16
N ASP A 53 17.68 -8.48 -49.47
CA ASP A 53 18.84 -7.86 -48.80
C ASP A 53 20.15 -8.55 -49.23
N GLY A 54 20.91 -7.92 -50.12
CA GLY A 54 22.23 -8.38 -50.54
C GLY A 54 23.36 -7.70 -49.75
N GLY A 55 24.37 -8.47 -49.33
CA GLY A 55 25.59 -7.94 -48.70
C GLY A 55 25.46 -7.53 -47.22
N ILE A 56 24.33 -7.84 -46.56
CA ILE A 56 24.05 -7.45 -45.17
C ILE A 56 23.94 -8.70 -44.27
N SER A 57 24.54 -8.62 -43.08
CA SER A 57 24.56 -9.72 -42.10
C SER A 57 23.18 -10.03 -41.52
N GLY A 58 22.90 -11.32 -41.33
CA GLY A 58 21.68 -11.81 -40.67
C GLY A 58 21.68 -11.68 -39.14
N GLY A 59 22.70 -11.05 -38.55
CA GLY A 59 22.80 -10.77 -37.11
C GLY A 59 22.15 -9.45 -36.66
N THR A 60 21.65 -8.63 -37.60
CA THR A 60 20.96 -7.36 -37.30
C THR A 60 19.55 -7.35 -37.88
N MET A 61 18.64 -6.61 -37.24
CA MET A 61 17.29 -6.33 -37.74
C MET A 61 17.22 -5.04 -38.56
N GLU A 62 18.28 -4.24 -38.58
CA GLU A 62 18.39 -3.01 -39.36
C GLU A 62 18.74 -3.32 -40.82
N ARG A 63 17.76 -3.88 -41.54
CA ARG A 63 17.89 -4.32 -42.93
C ARG A 63 16.79 -3.68 -43.79
N PRO A 64 17.11 -2.96 -44.87
CA PRO A 64 16.11 -2.25 -45.67
C PRO A 64 14.99 -3.15 -46.22
N GLY A 65 15.33 -4.31 -46.79
CA GLY A 65 14.36 -5.26 -47.34
C GLY A 65 13.47 -5.86 -46.24
N LEU A 66 14.07 -6.28 -45.13
CA LEU A 66 13.33 -6.81 -43.98
C LEU A 66 12.43 -5.75 -43.31
N GLN A 67 12.89 -4.51 -43.16
CA GLN A 67 12.10 -3.43 -42.56
C GLN A 67 10.89 -3.07 -43.42
N ARG A 68 11.04 -3.06 -44.76
CA ARG A 68 9.89 -2.89 -45.67
C ARG A 68 8.88 -4.02 -45.49
N LEU A 69 9.35 -5.28 -45.50
CA LEU A 69 8.49 -6.44 -45.28
C LEU A 69 7.73 -6.34 -43.94
N LEU A 70 8.43 -6.02 -42.86
CA LEU A 70 7.83 -5.87 -41.53
C LEU A 70 6.83 -4.70 -41.44
N ALA A 71 7.01 -3.64 -42.23
CA ALA A 71 6.05 -2.54 -42.32
C ALA A 71 4.79 -2.94 -43.10
N ASP A 72 4.95 -3.74 -44.17
CA ASP A 72 3.81 -4.23 -44.97
C ASP A 72 3.01 -5.30 -44.22
N ILE A 73 3.66 -6.07 -43.36
CA ILE A 73 3.00 -6.98 -42.42
C ILE A 73 2.16 -6.20 -41.41
N ASP A 74 2.71 -5.15 -40.80
CA ASP A 74 1.97 -4.32 -39.83
C ASP A 74 0.76 -3.64 -40.48
N ARG A 75 0.82 -3.35 -41.79
CA ARG A 75 -0.30 -2.82 -42.60
C ARG A 75 -1.31 -3.89 -42.99
N GLY A 76 -1.06 -5.16 -42.68
CA GLY A 76 -1.89 -6.28 -43.09
C GLY A 76 -1.88 -6.49 -44.60
N ALA A 77 -0.80 -6.16 -45.31
CA ALA A 77 -0.63 -6.41 -46.75
C ALA A 77 -0.12 -7.84 -47.05
N VAL A 78 0.45 -8.52 -46.05
CA VAL A 78 1.07 -9.84 -46.16
C VAL A 78 0.48 -10.80 -45.12
N ASP A 79 -0.01 -11.95 -45.57
CA ASP A 79 -0.59 -12.99 -44.70
C ASP A 79 0.41 -14.13 -44.41
N GLN A 80 1.40 -14.32 -45.28
CA GLN A 80 2.39 -15.40 -45.17
C GLN A 80 3.77 -14.95 -45.67
N ILE A 81 4.83 -15.24 -44.92
CA ILE A 81 6.21 -15.00 -45.33
C ILE A 81 6.87 -16.31 -45.70
N LEU A 82 7.64 -16.30 -46.78
CA LEU A 82 8.46 -17.42 -47.21
C LEU A 82 9.93 -17.03 -47.27
N VAL A 83 10.76 -17.95 -46.76
CA VAL A 83 12.21 -17.89 -46.90
C VAL A 83 12.75 -19.25 -47.32
N TYR A 84 13.90 -19.24 -47.97
CA TYR A 84 14.58 -20.48 -48.36
C TYR A 84 15.00 -21.30 -47.12
N LYS A 85 15.61 -20.64 -46.11
CA LYS A 85 16.07 -21.19 -44.82
C LYS A 85 15.89 -20.16 -43.70
N ILE A 86 15.76 -20.60 -42.44
CA ILE A 86 15.55 -19.71 -41.28
C ILE A 86 16.71 -18.71 -41.09
N ASP A 87 17.94 -19.15 -41.35
CA ASP A 87 19.16 -18.31 -41.25
C ASP A 87 19.19 -17.17 -42.28
N ARG A 88 18.35 -17.21 -43.32
CA ARG A 88 18.12 -16.10 -44.25
C ARG A 88 17.35 -14.99 -43.57
N LEU A 89 16.40 -15.33 -42.69
CA LEU A 89 15.66 -14.35 -41.89
C LEU A 89 16.49 -13.81 -40.72
N THR A 90 17.12 -14.67 -39.91
CA THR A 90 17.94 -14.24 -38.76
C THR A 90 18.89 -15.34 -38.30
N ARG A 91 20.09 -14.95 -37.83
CA ARG A 91 21.02 -15.84 -37.10
C ARG A 91 20.84 -15.76 -35.57
N SER A 92 20.03 -14.81 -35.08
CA SER A 92 19.74 -14.58 -33.66
C SER A 92 18.39 -15.18 -33.27
N LEU A 93 18.38 -16.12 -32.33
CA LEU A 93 17.17 -16.75 -31.80
C LEU A 93 16.30 -15.74 -31.03
N ALA A 94 16.92 -14.80 -30.33
CA ALA A 94 16.22 -13.74 -29.61
C ALA A 94 15.50 -12.78 -30.55
N ASP A 95 16.09 -12.47 -31.71
CA ASP A 95 15.42 -11.62 -32.69
C ASP A 95 14.42 -12.40 -33.54
N PHE A 96 14.64 -13.71 -33.74
CA PHE A 96 13.60 -14.61 -34.26
C PHE A 96 12.35 -14.58 -33.40
N ALA A 97 12.51 -14.66 -32.07
CA ALA A 97 11.40 -14.58 -31.12
C ALA A 97 10.57 -13.31 -31.29
N LYS A 98 11.23 -12.15 -31.28
CA LYS A 98 10.55 -10.85 -31.44
C LYS A 98 9.82 -10.72 -32.77
N MET A 99 10.42 -11.24 -33.85
CA MET A 99 9.75 -11.24 -35.15
C MET A 99 8.49 -12.10 -35.09
N VAL A 100 8.56 -13.29 -34.51
CA VAL A 100 7.40 -14.19 -34.45
C VAL A 100 6.28 -13.58 -33.62
N ASP A 101 6.58 -12.98 -32.48
CA ASP A 101 5.57 -12.26 -31.68
C ASP A 101 4.86 -11.17 -32.52
N ARG A 102 5.63 -10.46 -33.34
CA ARG A 102 5.10 -9.44 -34.27
C ARG A 102 4.26 -10.06 -35.41
N LEU A 103 4.65 -11.22 -35.93
CA LEU A 103 3.89 -11.94 -36.94
C LEU A 103 2.56 -12.48 -36.38
N ASP A 104 2.58 -13.10 -35.20
CA ASP A 104 1.38 -13.59 -34.52
C ASP A 104 0.42 -12.44 -34.20
N ALA A 105 0.94 -11.28 -33.76
CA ALA A 105 0.12 -10.08 -33.53
C ALA A 105 -0.55 -9.55 -34.81
N ALA A 106 0.11 -9.67 -35.97
CA ALA A 106 -0.43 -9.30 -37.28
C ALA A 106 -1.30 -10.40 -37.91
N GLY A 107 -1.38 -11.60 -37.32
CA GLY A 107 -2.04 -12.76 -37.91
C GLY A 107 -1.31 -13.34 -39.12
N THR A 108 -0.03 -13.02 -39.29
CA THR A 108 0.83 -13.46 -40.39
C THR A 108 1.58 -14.73 -39.99
N SER A 109 1.72 -15.68 -40.93
CA SER A 109 2.48 -16.91 -40.71
C SER A 109 3.84 -16.90 -41.42
N PHE A 110 4.73 -17.81 -41.04
CA PHE A 110 6.09 -17.94 -41.57
C PHE A 110 6.37 -19.37 -42.05
N VAL A 111 7.01 -19.50 -43.21
CA VAL A 111 7.37 -20.77 -43.83
C VAL A 111 8.84 -20.76 -44.28
N SER A 112 9.56 -21.82 -43.92
CA SER A 112 10.86 -22.13 -44.51
C SER A 112 10.74 -23.28 -45.50
N VAL A 113 11.13 -23.04 -46.75
CA VAL A 113 10.96 -23.98 -47.87
C VAL A 113 11.77 -25.25 -47.70
N THR A 114 13.03 -25.15 -47.27
CA THR A 114 13.95 -26.32 -47.21
C THR A 114 13.95 -27.04 -45.86
N GLN A 115 13.46 -26.41 -44.80
CA GLN A 115 13.48 -26.97 -43.43
C GLN A 115 12.10 -27.47 -42.98
N SER A 116 11.13 -27.57 -43.93
CA SER A 116 9.74 -28.00 -43.69
C SER A 116 9.13 -27.39 -42.42
N PHE A 117 9.42 -26.11 -42.16
CA PHE A 117 9.03 -25.41 -40.95
C PHE A 117 7.92 -24.42 -41.29
N ASN A 118 6.72 -24.65 -40.76
CA ASN A 118 5.54 -23.82 -41.04
C ASN A 118 4.83 -23.45 -39.74
N THR A 119 4.86 -22.17 -39.36
CA THR A 119 4.20 -21.67 -38.14
C THR A 119 2.67 -21.64 -38.25
N ALA A 120 2.11 -21.89 -39.43
CA ALA A 120 0.67 -22.13 -39.59
C ALA A 120 0.23 -23.52 -39.09
N THR A 121 1.17 -24.46 -38.86
CA THR A 121 0.88 -25.83 -38.40
C THR A 121 1.10 -25.99 -36.89
N SER A 122 0.34 -26.87 -36.24
CA SER A 122 0.49 -27.16 -34.80
C SER A 122 1.90 -27.64 -34.43
N MET A 123 2.52 -28.45 -35.30
CA MET A 123 3.88 -28.95 -35.08
C MET A 123 4.95 -27.85 -35.24
N GLY A 124 4.77 -26.94 -36.20
CA GLY A 124 5.63 -25.77 -36.37
C GLY A 124 5.51 -24.79 -35.20
N ARG A 125 4.28 -24.56 -34.69
CA ARG A 125 4.07 -23.76 -33.46
C ARG A 125 4.73 -24.39 -32.23
N LEU A 126 4.69 -25.71 -32.07
CA LEU A 126 5.37 -26.39 -30.96
C LEU A 126 6.89 -26.20 -31.01
N THR A 127 7.48 -26.43 -32.18
CA THR A 127 8.93 -26.31 -32.38
C THR A 127 9.39 -24.86 -32.16
N LEU A 128 8.58 -23.91 -32.58
CA LEU A 128 8.79 -22.49 -32.34
C LEU A 128 8.82 -22.17 -30.84
N ASN A 129 7.81 -22.58 -30.08
CA ASN A 129 7.75 -22.34 -28.64
C ASN A 129 8.94 -22.95 -27.89
N MET A 130 9.46 -24.08 -28.36
CA MET A 130 10.66 -24.71 -27.82
C MET A 130 11.91 -23.83 -28.06
N LEU A 131 12.08 -23.31 -29.27
CA LEU A 131 13.15 -22.37 -29.62
C LEU A 131 13.04 -21.04 -28.84
N LEU A 132 11.83 -20.51 -28.66
CA LEU A 132 11.59 -19.33 -27.82
C LEU A 132 12.04 -19.56 -26.37
N SER A 133 11.71 -20.74 -25.82
CA SER A 133 12.07 -21.12 -24.46
C SER A 133 13.59 -21.13 -24.24
N PHE A 134 14.37 -21.60 -25.22
CA PHE A 134 15.83 -21.56 -25.17
C PHE A 134 16.39 -20.13 -25.21
N ALA A 135 15.85 -19.25 -26.06
CA ALA A 135 16.27 -17.84 -26.08
C ALA A 135 15.93 -17.09 -24.79
N GLN A 136 14.84 -17.47 -24.13
CA GLN A 136 14.49 -16.93 -22.82
C GLN A 136 15.45 -17.46 -21.75
N PHE A 137 15.71 -18.77 -21.74
CA PHE A 137 16.65 -19.40 -20.82
C PHE A 137 18.05 -18.77 -20.91
N GLU A 138 18.58 -18.57 -22.12
CA GLU A 138 19.89 -17.95 -22.31
C GLU A 138 19.95 -16.51 -21.76
N ARG A 139 18.88 -15.73 -21.94
CA ARG A 139 18.75 -14.38 -21.38
C ARG A 139 18.75 -14.40 -19.86
N GLU A 140 18.03 -15.35 -19.26
CA GLU A 140 17.95 -15.51 -17.80
C GLU A 140 19.31 -15.91 -17.20
N VAL A 141 19.99 -16.89 -17.80
CA VAL A 141 21.35 -17.31 -17.40
C VAL A 141 22.36 -16.18 -17.54
N THR A 142 22.28 -15.38 -18.60
CA THR A 142 23.15 -14.21 -18.80
C THR A 142 22.90 -13.15 -17.73
N ALA A 143 21.63 -12.85 -17.44
CA ALA A 143 21.26 -11.91 -16.39
C ALA A 143 21.72 -12.37 -15.01
N GLU A 144 21.64 -13.67 -14.72
CA GLU A 144 22.18 -14.27 -13.50
C GLU A 144 23.70 -14.07 -13.39
N ARG A 145 24.46 -14.44 -14.43
CA ARG A 145 25.92 -14.22 -14.46
C ARG A 145 26.31 -12.77 -14.28
N ILE A 146 25.54 -11.82 -14.84
CA ILE A 146 25.78 -10.39 -14.66
C ILE A 146 25.55 -9.99 -13.19
N ARG A 147 24.46 -10.48 -12.55
CA ARG A 147 24.18 -10.24 -11.14
C ARG A 147 25.31 -10.76 -10.25
N ASP A 148 25.83 -11.95 -10.52
CA ASP A 148 26.94 -12.55 -9.76
C ASP A 148 28.23 -11.74 -9.92
N LYS A 149 28.55 -11.30 -11.15
CA LYS A 149 29.70 -10.42 -11.40
C LYS A 149 29.56 -9.08 -10.65
N ILE A 150 28.36 -8.49 -10.59
CA ILE A 150 28.11 -7.27 -9.83
C ILE A 150 28.29 -7.52 -8.33
N ALA A 151 27.72 -8.60 -7.80
CA ALA A 151 27.85 -8.98 -6.40
C ALA A 151 29.32 -9.19 -6.00
N ALA A 152 30.08 -9.92 -6.82
CA ALA A 152 31.51 -10.16 -6.62
C ALA A 152 32.32 -8.87 -6.70
N SER A 153 32.00 -7.98 -7.66
CA SER A 153 32.69 -6.69 -7.82
C SER A 153 32.43 -5.76 -6.62
N LYS A 154 31.18 -5.65 -6.17
CA LYS A 154 30.83 -4.88 -4.97
C LYS A 154 31.46 -5.46 -3.70
N LYS A 155 31.60 -6.78 -3.59
CA LYS A 155 32.32 -7.44 -2.49
C LYS A 155 33.81 -7.09 -2.47
N LYS A 156 34.42 -6.84 -3.65
CA LYS A 156 35.79 -6.33 -3.79
C LYS A 156 35.91 -4.81 -3.56
N GLY A 157 34.82 -4.14 -3.19
CA GLY A 157 34.81 -2.69 -2.96
C GLY A 157 34.76 -1.83 -4.22
N LEU A 158 34.42 -2.40 -5.37
CA LEU A 158 34.29 -1.67 -6.64
C LEU A 158 32.91 -1.01 -6.75
N TRP A 159 32.90 0.23 -7.22
CA TRP A 159 31.68 0.96 -7.56
C TRP A 159 31.07 0.42 -8.85
N MET A 160 29.81 -0.03 -8.75
CA MET A 160 29.06 -0.65 -9.85
C MET A 160 27.69 0.03 -10.08
N GLY A 161 27.51 1.26 -9.58
CA GLY A 161 26.25 1.99 -9.68
C GLY A 161 26.22 2.93 -10.89
N ALA A 162 25.07 3.00 -11.58
CA ALA A 162 24.89 3.90 -12.73
C ALA A 162 24.86 5.38 -12.33
N THR A 163 24.33 5.71 -11.15
CA THR A 163 24.24 7.09 -10.67
C THR A 163 25.24 7.35 -9.56
N VAL A 164 26.18 8.26 -9.80
CA VAL A 164 27.19 8.66 -8.83
C VAL A 164 26.53 9.35 -7.62
N PRO A 165 26.89 8.97 -6.39
CA PRO A 165 26.43 9.64 -5.16
C PRO A 165 26.91 11.09 -5.09
N LEU A 166 26.15 11.93 -4.38
CA LEU A 166 26.48 13.34 -4.21
C LEU A 166 27.86 13.50 -3.53
N GLY A 167 28.66 14.51 -3.90
CA GLY A 167 30.00 14.71 -3.34
C GLY A 167 31.10 13.83 -3.94
N TYR A 168 30.76 12.98 -4.91
CA TYR A 168 31.70 12.14 -5.65
C TYR A 168 31.54 12.33 -7.16
N ALA A 169 32.61 12.06 -7.89
CA ALA A 169 32.65 11.83 -9.33
C ALA A 169 33.04 10.38 -9.63
N ALA A 170 32.66 9.89 -10.80
CA ALA A 170 33.08 8.56 -11.26
C ALA A 170 34.57 8.55 -11.56
N ASP A 171 35.28 7.55 -11.04
CA ASP A 171 36.70 7.33 -11.31
C ASP A 171 36.91 5.85 -11.70
N GLY A 172 36.54 5.52 -12.94
CA GLY A 172 36.50 4.16 -13.43
C GLY A 172 35.54 3.27 -12.63
N ARG A 173 36.09 2.31 -11.87
CA ARG A 173 35.35 1.43 -10.94
C ARG A 173 35.45 1.88 -9.47
N SER A 174 35.85 3.12 -9.24
CA SER A 174 35.88 3.76 -7.93
C SER A 174 35.16 5.11 -7.97
N LEU A 175 35.18 5.82 -6.85
CA LEU A 175 34.62 7.16 -6.68
C LEU A 175 35.73 8.10 -6.20
N LYS A 176 35.77 9.30 -6.78
CA LYS A 176 36.69 10.37 -6.37
C LYS A 176 35.92 11.53 -5.76
N ILE A 177 36.39 12.07 -4.64
CA ILE A 177 35.76 13.21 -3.97
C ILE A 177 35.76 14.42 -4.92
N THR A 178 34.65 15.15 -4.97
CA THR A 178 34.51 16.35 -5.79
C THR A 178 33.92 17.50 -4.97
N GLU A 179 34.68 18.58 -4.86
CA GLU A 179 34.21 19.86 -4.31
C GLU A 179 33.49 20.66 -5.40
N PRO A 180 32.44 21.46 -5.08
CA PRO A 180 31.96 21.85 -3.74
C PRO A 180 30.93 20.90 -3.12
N ASP A 181 30.49 19.87 -3.84
CA ASP A 181 29.38 19.00 -3.42
C ASP A 181 29.71 18.19 -2.16
N ALA A 182 30.98 17.82 -2.00
CA ALA A 182 31.49 17.13 -0.82
C ALA A 182 31.30 17.96 0.46
N GLU A 183 31.57 19.27 0.40
CA GLU A 183 31.37 20.17 1.53
C GLU A 183 29.91 20.27 1.98
N VAL A 184 28.95 20.23 1.04
CA VAL A 184 27.52 20.18 1.36
C VAL A 184 27.18 18.92 2.17
N ILE A 185 27.76 17.78 1.79
CA ILE A 185 27.57 16.53 2.53
C ILE A 185 28.15 16.65 3.94
N ARG A 186 29.39 17.11 4.10
CA ARG A 186 30.03 17.29 5.42
C ARG A 186 29.18 18.21 6.31
N THR A 187 28.73 19.33 5.76
CA THR A 187 27.84 20.27 6.47
C THR A 187 26.56 19.60 6.96
N ILE A 188 25.92 18.74 6.16
CA ILE A 188 24.69 18.01 6.57
C ILE A 188 24.98 17.07 7.74
N TYR A 189 26.12 16.36 7.71
CA TYR A 189 26.54 15.49 8.81
C TYR A 189 26.83 16.29 10.09
N ASP A 190 27.52 17.41 10.00
CA ASP A 190 27.81 18.28 11.15
C ASP A 190 26.53 18.86 11.77
N LEU A 191 25.58 19.28 10.93
CA LEU A 191 24.27 19.73 11.40
C LEU A 191 23.52 18.62 12.11
N TYR A 192 23.60 17.38 11.63
CA TYR A 192 22.97 16.24 12.31
C TYR A 192 23.65 15.94 13.65
N LEU A 193 24.98 15.96 13.72
CA LEU A 193 25.72 15.78 14.97
C LEU A 193 25.35 16.86 16.01
N LYS A 194 25.15 18.10 15.56
CA LYS A 194 24.73 19.23 16.41
C LYS A 194 23.28 19.11 16.90
N HIS A 195 22.34 18.86 15.99
CA HIS A 195 20.91 18.96 16.29
C HIS A 195 20.26 17.62 16.69
N ARG A 196 20.85 16.49 16.29
CA ARG A 196 20.36 15.12 16.54
C ARG A 196 18.91 14.91 16.10
N ASN A 197 18.43 15.69 15.13
CA ASN A 197 17.05 15.65 14.65
C ASN A 197 16.99 16.07 13.18
N VAL A 198 16.56 15.17 12.30
CA VAL A 198 16.48 15.39 10.85
C VAL A 198 15.63 16.61 10.49
N ARG A 199 14.61 16.93 11.30
CA ARG A 199 13.77 18.12 11.07
C ARG A 199 14.54 19.42 11.30
N LEU A 200 15.25 19.51 12.41
CA LEU A 200 16.09 20.68 12.72
C LEU A 200 17.24 20.80 11.72
N VAL A 201 17.80 19.67 11.26
CA VAL A 201 18.80 19.67 10.18
C VAL A 201 18.19 20.26 8.91
N LYS A 202 16.99 19.86 8.51
CA LYS A 202 16.31 20.41 7.33
C LYS A 202 16.10 21.92 7.46
N GLU A 203 15.60 22.39 8.60
CA GLU A 203 15.41 23.83 8.86
C GLU A 203 16.75 24.59 8.78
N ALA A 204 17.82 24.01 9.29
CA ALA A 204 19.17 24.58 9.25
C ALA A 204 19.83 24.53 7.85
N VAL A 205 19.51 23.52 7.03
CA VAL A 205 19.94 23.38 5.63
C VAL A 205 19.24 24.40 4.75
N ASP A 206 17.92 24.58 4.94
CA ASP A 206 17.13 25.57 4.22
C ASP A 206 17.57 27.00 4.56
N ALA A 207 17.85 27.29 5.84
CA ALA A 207 18.35 28.60 6.28
C ALA A 207 19.71 28.96 5.70
N ARG A 208 20.51 27.96 5.29
CA ARG A 208 21.79 28.14 4.59
C ARG A 208 21.65 28.18 3.07
N HIS A 209 20.42 28.10 2.55
CA HIS A 209 20.12 28.04 1.12
C HIS A 209 20.87 26.93 0.36
N LEU A 210 21.20 25.82 1.04
CA LEU A 210 21.85 24.68 0.42
C LEU A 210 20.88 23.98 -0.53
N LYS A 211 21.33 23.72 -1.75
CA LYS A 211 20.54 23.06 -2.80
C LYS A 211 21.19 21.76 -3.22
N THR A 212 20.37 20.85 -3.72
CA THR A 212 20.86 19.69 -4.47
C THR A 212 21.61 20.18 -5.71
N PRO A 213 22.79 19.65 -6.06
CA PRO A 213 23.50 20.11 -7.23
C PRO A 213 22.81 19.70 -8.51
N VAL A 214 23.02 20.50 -9.53
CA VAL A 214 22.48 20.31 -10.87
C VAL A 214 23.36 19.32 -11.61
N ARG A 215 22.76 18.23 -12.08
CA ARG A 215 23.40 17.22 -12.93
C ARG A 215 22.70 17.12 -14.27
N THR A 216 23.45 16.96 -15.34
CA THR A 216 22.93 16.66 -16.67
C THR A 216 22.83 15.15 -16.81
N LEU A 217 21.62 14.64 -17.05
CA LEU A 217 21.40 13.22 -17.36
C LEU A 217 21.90 12.92 -18.77
N VAL A 218 22.13 11.64 -19.07
CA VAL A 218 22.51 11.17 -20.42
C VAL A 218 21.51 11.62 -21.50
N SER A 219 20.24 11.81 -21.13
CA SER A 219 19.19 12.34 -22.01
C SER A 219 19.23 13.86 -22.24
N GLY A 220 20.24 14.57 -21.74
CA GLY A 220 20.36 16.04 -21.79
C GLY A 220 19.48 16.77 -20.77
N ARG A 221 18.60 16.07 -20.02
CA ARG A 221 17.74 16.69 -19.01
C ARG A 221 18.54 17.07 -17.76
N LEU A 222 18.40 18.32 -17.33
CA LEU A 222 18.93 18.80 -16.05
C LEU A 222 18.09 18.27 -14.88
N LYS A 223 18.76 17.77 -13.84
CA LYS A 223 18.14 17.28 -12.60
C LYS A 223 18.90 17.86 -11.41
N GLY A 224 18.18 18.43 -10.43
CA GLY A 224 18.79 19.07 -9.25
C GLY A 224 18.45 20.55 -9.17
N GLY A 225 19.21 21.32 -8.39
CA GLY A 225 18.94 22.74 -8.12
C GLY A 225 17.79 22.99 -7.16
N ALA A 226 17.21 21.94 -6.57
CA ALA A 226 16.09 22.00 -5.65
C ALA A 226 16.54 21.94 -4.18
N ALA A 227 15.72 22.46 -3.26
CA ALA A 227 15.94 22.34 -1.83
C ALA A 227 15.96 20.88 -1.36
N PHE A 228 16.68 20.61 -0.26
CA PHE A 228 16.74 19.26 0.30
C PHE A 228 15.41 18.87 0.96
N SER A 229 14.86 17.74 0.53
CA SER A 229 13.70 17.12 1.20
C SER A 229 14.17 16.34 2.43
N TYR A 230 13.25 16.03 3.35
CA TYR A 230 13.54 15.15 4.48
C TYR A 230 14.07 13.78 4.02
N GLY A 231 13.52 13.25 2.92
CA GLY A 231 13.96 11.99 2.34
C GLY A 231 15.39 12.05 1.81
N HIS A 232 15.79 13.16 1.19
CA HIS A 232 17.18 13.35 0.74
C HIS A 232 18.15 13.38 1.91
N ILE A 233 17.85 14.14 2.97
CA ILE A 233 18.71 14.23 4.16
C ILE A 233 18.83 12.86 4.82
N HIS A 234 17.71 12.15 5.00
CA HIS A 234 17.73 10.81 5.57
C HIS A 234 18.54 9.82 4.71
N TYR A 235 18.39 9.87 3.39
CA TYR A 235 19.19 9.05 2.47
C TYR A 235 20.69 9.34 2.60
N ILE A 236 21.07 10.62 2.71
CA ILE A 236 22.48 11.01 2.88
C ILE A 236 23.05 10.44 4.18
N LEU A 237 22.32 10.59 5.29
CA LEU A 237 22.76 10.13 6.61
C LEU A 237 22.82 8.60 6.74
N THR A 238 22.05 7.85 5.94
CA THR A 238 21.97 6.37 6.02
C THR A 238 22.73 5.64 4.92
N ASN A 239 23.30 6.36 3.96
CA ASN A 239 24.03 5.74 2.86
C ASN A 239 25.49 5.45 3.26
N PRO A 240 25.92 4.17 3.29
CA PRO A 240 27.27 3.79 3.70
C PRO A 240 28.37 4.25 2.74
N VAL A 241 28.03 4.69 1.53
CA VAL A 241 29.01 5.24 0.57
C VAL A 241 29.79 6.40 1.18
N TYR A 242 29.14 7.28 1.94
CA TYR A 242 29.82 8.42 2.56
C TYR A 242 30.86 8.02 3.61
N ALA A 243 30.76 6.80 4.13
CA ALA A 243 31.72 6.18 5.05
C ALA A 243 32.75 5.28 4.33
N GLY A 244 32.92 5.41 3.01
CA GLY A 244 33.88 4.61 2.26
C GLY A 244 33.43 3.15 2.07
N ARG A 245 32.13 2.85 2.12
CA ARG A 245 31.60 1.48 2.06
C ARG A 245 30.56 1.29 0.95
N ILE A 246 30.49 0.10 0.38
CA ILE A 246 29.57 -0.23 -0.72
C ILE A 246 28.52 -1.24 -0.25
N ARG A 247 27.24 -0.90 -0.47
CA ARG A 247 26.10 -1.75 -0.12
C ARG A 247 25.70 -2.66 -1.28
N HIS A 248 25.46 -3.93 -0.95
CA HIS A 248 24.81 -4.91 -1.81
C HIS A 248 23.71 -5.64 -1.02
N HIS A 249 22.45 -5.33 -1.30
CA HIS A 249 21.29 -5.74 -0.50
C HIS A 249 21.50 -5.39 0.99
N ALA A 250 21.42 -6.38 1.88
CA ALA A 250 21.62 -6.23 3.31
C ALA A 250 23.10 -6.16 3.74
N LYS A 251 24.04 -6.53 2.85
CA LYS A 251 25.47 -6.59 3.19
C LYS A 251 26.17 -5.30 2.79
N VAL A 252 27.12 -4.88 3.62
CA VAL A 252 27.95 -3.69 3.41
C VAL A 252 29.41 -4.13 3.41
N TYR A 253 30.17 -3.72 2.40
CA TYR A 253 31.58 -4.07 2.21
C TYR A 253 32.45 -2.81 2.22
N PRO A 254 33.74 -2.90 2.60
CA PRO A 254 34.69 -1.80 2.39
C PRO A 254 34.78 -1.42 0.90
N GLY A 255 34.66 -0.14 0.60
CA GLY A 255 34.84 0.43 -0.73
C GLY A 255 36.30 0.79 -1.00
N GLN A 256 36.65 0.94 -2.27
CA GLN A 256 37.99 1.41 -2.70
C GLN A 256 38.08 2.94 -2.78
N HIS A 257 36.99 3.65 -2.52
CA HIS A 257 36.93 5.11 -2.58
C HIS A 257 37.17 5.74 -1.21
N GLU A 258 37.67 6.97 -1.22
CA GLU A 258 37.95 7.72 0.00
C GLU A 258 36.63 8.11 0.72
N PRO A 259 36.52 7.89 2.04
CA PRO A 259 35.34 8.28 2.80
C PRO A 259 35.22 9.80 2.94
N LEU A 260 34.04 10.36 2.70
CA LEU A 260 33.74 11.77 3.01
C LEU A 260 33.57 12.00 4.52
N ILE A 261 33.06 10.99 5.23
CA ILE A 261 32.83 10.99 6.66
C ILE A 261 33.59 9.80 7.25
N LYS A 262 34.34 10.04 8.32
CA LYS A 262 35.07 8.98 9.02
C LYS A 262 34.14 7.80 9.37
N PRO A 263 34.53 6.54 9.09
CA PRO A 263 33.65 5.39 9.32
C PRO A 263 33.09 5.30 10.73
N GLU A 264 33.87 5.69 11.74
CA GLU A 264 33.50 5.66 13.16
C GLU A 264 32.39 6.68 13.47
N VAL A 265 32.45 7.86 12.87
CA VAL A 265 31.42 8.91 13.00
C VAL A 265 30.11 8.42 12.37
N TRP A 266 30.21 7.80 11.20
CA TRP A 266 29.04 7.27 10.50
C TRP A 266 28.39 6.11 11.29
N ASP A 267 29.19 5.20 11.84
CA ASP A 267 28.72 4.08 12.65
C ASP A 267 27.98 4.59 13.91
N GLY A 268 28.53 5.61 14.58
CA GLY A 268 27.86 6.27 15.71
C GLY A 268 26.51 6.89 15.34
N ILE A 269 26.40 7.52 14.16
CA ILE A 269 25.13 8.06 13.65
C ILE A 269 24.13 6.95 13.36
N GLN A 270 24.54 5.81 12.79
CA GLN A 270 23.63 4.69 12.52
C GLN A 270 23.09 4.08 13.81
N GLU A 271 23.94 3.91 14.83
CA GLU A 271 23.51 3.41 16.12
C GLU A 271 22.51 4.37 16.77
N GLN A 272 22.78 5.68 16.67
CA GLN A 272 21.86 6.68 17.18
C GLN A 272 20.50 6.62 16.46
N LEU A 273 20.49 6.60 15.12
CA LEU A 273 19.26 6.47 14.32
C LEU A 273 18.49 5.19 14.66
N ARG A 274 19.20 4.07 14.87
CA ARG A 274 18.59 2.80 15.28
C ARG A 274 17.98 2.91 16.68
N SER A 275 18.72 3.46 17.65
CA SER A 275 18.24 3.62 19.03
C SER A 275 17.02 4.55 19.13
N ASP A 276 16.98 5.62 18.33
CA ASP A 276 15.86 6.56 18.27
C ASP A 276 14.65 5.98 17.52
N SER A 277 14.86 4.97 16.66
CA SER A 277 13.79 4.21 16.01
C SER A 277 13.23 3.06 16.88
N ALA A 278 14.09 2.45 17.72
CA ALA A 278 13.76 1.33 18.61
C ALA A 278 13.06 1.79 19.88
N LYS A 279 13.30 3.03 20.32
CA LYS A 279 12.41 3.70 21.25
C LYS A 279 11.07 3.85 20.54
N GLY A 280 10.08 3.07 20.96
CA GLY A 280 8.69 3.35 20.63
C GLY A 280 8.46 4.85 20.82
N ARG A 281 7.67 5.49 19.96
CA ARG A 281 7.33 6.91 20.11
C ARG A 281 6.50 7.13 21.38
N THR A 282 7.04 6.84 22.55
CA THR A 282 6.65 7.44 23.81
C THR A 282 7.09 8.89 23.70
N PHE A 283 6.11 9.75 23.45
CA PHE A 283 6.23 11.21 23.39
C PHE A 283 6.64 11.84 24.75
N THR A 284 7.35 11.08 25.59
CA THR A 284 7.63 11.38 26.99
C THR A 284 9.13 11.36 27.22
N LYS A 285 9.83 12.39 26.73
CA LYS A 285 10.97 13.05 27.40
C LYS A 285 11.68 13.97 26.41
N ARG A 286 11.26 15.24 26.41
CA ARG A 286 12.10 16.46 26.37
C ARG A 286 11.30 17.63 25.81
N ASN A 287 10.77 18.44 26.72
CA ASN A 287 10.64 19.89 26.51
C ASN A 287 11.05 20.57 27.82
N ARG A 288 12.12 21.37 27.77
CA ARG A 288 12.75 22.10 28.90
C ARG A 288 12.07 23.45 29.18
N SER A 289 10.79 23.61 28.85
CA SER A 289 10.03 24.83 29.12
C SER A 289 8.61 24.47 29.55
N GLY A 290 8.19 24.97 30.72
CA GLY A 290 7.00 24.56 31.45
C GLY A 290 5.69 24.50 30.62
N ALA A 291 4.94 23.41 30.86
CA ALA A 291 3.59 23.05 30.39
C ALA A 291 3.41 22.83 28.86
N ARG A 292 2.89 21.69 28.34
CA ARG A 292 1.92 20.71 28.87
C ARG A 292 2.29 19.25 28.54
N LYS A 293 1.85 18.35 29.44
CA LYS A 293 1.78 16.87 29.32
C LYS A 293 1.13 16.41 28.02
N SER A 294 1.47 15.18 27.60
CA SER A 294 1.02 14.48 26.38
C SER A 294 -0.39 14.84 25.92
N VAL A 295 -0.52 15.33 24.69
CA VAL A 295 -1.83 15.68 24.08
C VAL A 295 -2.52 14.44 23.50
N SER A 296 -2.15 13.20 23.88
CA SER A 296 -2.81 11.93 23.48
C SER A 296 -2.16 10.72 24.15
N PRO A 297 -2.62 10.29 25.34
CA PRO A 297 -2.05 9.15 26.09
C PRO A 297 -2.13 7.80 25.36
N LEU A 298 -3.12 7.59 24.49
CA LEU A 298 -3.28 6.35 23.72
C LEU A 298 -2.52 6.36 22.38
N ALA A 299 -1.64 7.35 22.17
CA ALA A 299 -0.87 7.45 20.94
C ALA A 299 -0.02 6.20 20.71
N GLY A 300 -0.43 5.41 19.73
CA GLY A 300 0.29 4.22 19.33
C GLY A 300 -0.10 2.91 19.97
N LYS A 301 -1.13 2.93 20.81
CA LYS A 301 -1.65 1.75 21.47
C LYS A 301 -2.89 1.17 20.76
N ILE A 302 -3.52 1.93 19.86
CA ILE A 302 -4.82 1.56 19.26
C ILE A 302 -4.65 1.01 17.84
N PHE A 303 -5.28 -0.12 17.56
CA PHE A 303 -5.27 -0.84 16.29
C PHE A 303 -6.69 -1.27 15.90
N ASP A 304 -7.02 -1.25 14.61
CA ASP A 304 -8.31 -1.74 14.10
C ASP A 304 -8.27 -3.21 13.68
N GLN A 305 -9.43 -3.78 13.31
CA GLN A 305 -9.58 -5.19 12.93
C GLN A 305 -8.71 -5.61 11.72
N THR A 306 -8.19 -4.66 10.95
CA THR A 306 -7.31 -4.92 9.81
C THR A 306 -5.83 -4.85 10.18
N GLY A 307 -5.52 -4.58 11.45
CA GLY A 307 -4.17 -4.36 11.96
C GLY A 307 -3.65 -2.93 11.72
N ASP A 308 -4.46 -2.02 11.19
CA ASP A 308 -4.04 -0.63 10.96
C ASP A 308 -4.07 0.17 12.26
N ARG A 309 -3.05 1.01 12.43
CA ARG A 309 -2.78 1.74 13.67
C ARG A 309 -3.48 3.09 13.65
N LEU A 310 -4.23 3.41 14.70
CA LEU A 310 -4.84 4.72 14.83
C LEU A 310 -3.80 5.74 15.32
N THR A 311 -3.74 6.87 14.61
CA THR A 311 -2.80 7.97 14.87
C THR A 311 -3.55 9.18 15.43
N PRO A 312 -3.00 9.90 16.44
CA PRO A 312 -3.58 11.15 16.91
C PRO A 312 -3.68 12.19 15.79
N SER A 313 -4.85 12.80 15.67
CA SER A 313 -5.14 13.89 14.73
C SER A 313 -5.95 14.98 15.43
N HIS A 314 -6.03 16.15 14.82
CA HIS A 314 -6.84 17.25 15.35
C HIS A 314 -7.44 18.09 14.23
N SER A 315 -8.60 18.68 14.50
CA SER A 315 -9.22 19.72 13.68
C SER A 315 -9.52 20.95 14.54
N LYS A 316 -9.83 22.08 13.89
CA LYS A 316 -10.31 23.28 14.56
C LYS A 316 -11.79 23.46 14.25
N SER A 317 -12.59 23.71 15.29
CA SER A 317 -13.98 24.16 15.14
C SER A 317 -14.02 25.56 14.51
N ALA A 318 -15.17 25.96 13.96
CA ALA A 318 -15.42 27.31 13.46
C ALA A 318 -15.13 28.40 14.52
N LYS A 319 -15.31 28.08 15.81
CA LYS A 319 -14.98 28.96 16.95
C LYS A 319 -13.52 28.84 17.44
N GLY A 320 -12.63 28.24 16.65
CA GLY A 320 -11.20 28.09 16.97
C GLY A 320 -10.83 26.99 18.00
N ARG A 321 -11.82 26.32 18.62
CA ARG A 321 -11.57 25.22 19.58
C ARG A 321 -10.92 24.02 18.89
N ARG A 322 -9.83 23.50 19.46
CA ARG A 322 -9.13 22.30 18.98
C ARG A 322 -9.90 21.03 19.37
N LEU A 323 -10.32 20.24 18.38
CA LEU A 323 -10.95 18.94 18.55
C LEU A 323 -9.92 17.85 18.27
N ARG A 324 -9.80 16.85 19.14
CA ARG A 324 -8.78 15.79 19.08
C ARG A 324 -9.44 14.46 18.70
N TYR A 325 -8.76 13.68 17.87
CA TYR A 325 -9.24 12.39 17.36
C TYR A 325 -8.12 11.36 17.30
N TYR A 326 -8.49 10.08 17.33
CA TYR A 326 -7.66 8.96 16.84
C TYR A 326 -8.20 8.51 15.50
N VAL A 327 -7.34 8.44 14.48
CA VAL A 327 -7.76 8.19 13.08
C VAL A 327 -6.92 7.07 12.48
N SER A 328 -7.54 6.10 11.79
CA SER A 328 -6.82 5.02 11.09
C SER A 328 -5.76 5.61 10.15
N HIS A 329 -4.54 5.06 10.14
CA HIS A 329 -3.42 5.63 9.39
C HIS A 329 -3.73 5.77 7.89
N ARG A 330 -4.49 4.82 7.34
CA ARG A 330 -4.94 4.85 5.93
C ARG A 330 -5.75 6.09 5.56
N LEU A 331 -6.48 6.69 6.50
CA LEU A 331 -7.27 7.91 6.26
C LEU A 331 -6.43 9.20 6.28
N VAL A 332 -5.17 9.11 6.73
CA VAL A 332 -4.26 10.25 6.86
C VAL A 332 -3.34 10.40 5.64
N ARG A 333 -3.10 9.32 4.88
CA ARG A 333 -2.22 9.32 3.70
C ARG A 333 -3.01 9.47 2.39
N GLY A 334 -2.88 10.64 1.75
CA GLY A 334 -3.06 10.80 0.30
C GLY A 334 -4.43 11.27 -0.20
N THR A 335 -4.44 11.67 -1.48
CA THR A 335 -5.57 12.15 -2.31
C THR A 335 -6.52 11.03 -2.78
N ALA A 336 -6.45 9.84 -2.18
CA ALA A 336 -7.32 8.71 -2.52
C ALA A 336 -8.73 8.87 -1.92
N PRO A 337 -9.77 8.20 -2.47
CA PRO A 337 -11.11 8.19 -1.88
C PRO A 337 -11.04 7.76 -0.42
N ARG A 338 -11.76 8.47 0.47
CA ARG A 338 -11.81 8.13 1.89
C ARG A 338 -12.36 6.71 2.03
N ASP A 339 -11.50 5.77 2.41
CA ASP A 339 -11.88 4.39 2.71
C ASP A 339 -13.03 4.40 3.74
N PRO A 340 -14.23 3.92 3.40
CA PRO A 340 -15.39 3.97 4.29
C PRO A 340 -15.21 3.12 5.55
N SER A 341 -14.26 2.17 5.55
CA SER A 341 -13.95 1.29 6.68
C SER A 341 -13.04 1.92 7.74
N GLY A 342 -12.45 3.10 7.46
CA GLY A 342 -11.50 3.73 8.38
C GLY A 342 -12.16 4.37 9.60
N TRP A 343 -11.49 4.26 10.76
CA TRP A 343 -11.99 4.73 12.04
C TRP A 343 -11.59 6.19 12.31
N ARG A 344 -12.51 6.97 12.87
CA ARG A 344 -12.25 8.31 13.45
C ARG A 344 -12.98 8.45 14.77
N LEU A 345 -12.23 8.37 15.86
CA LEU A 345 -12.77 8.33 17.23
C LEU A 345 -12.43 9.62 17.99
N PRO A 346 -13.39 10.25 18.69
CA PRO A 346 -13.11 11.38 19.57
C PRO A 346 -12.11 10.98 20.67
N ALA A 347 -10.95 11.63 20.70
CA ALA A 347 -9.88 11.25 21.62
C ALA A 347 -10.27 11.42 23.10
N PRO A 348 -10.90 12.53 23.55
CA PRO A 348 -11.23 12.70 24.96
C PRO A 348 -12.24 11.67 25.48
N GLU A 349 -13.26 11.35 24.67
CA GLU A 349 -14.29 10.37 25.04
C GLU A 349 -13.74 8.95 25.08
N LEU A 350 -12.91 8.58 24.09
CA LEU A 350 -12.24 7.27 24.09
C LEU A 350 -11.30 7.13 25.30
N GLU A 351 -10.47 8.15 25.57
CA GLU A 351 -9.55 8.17 26.71
C GLU A 351 -10.31 8.01 28.04
N GLN A 352 -11.43 8.71 28.21
CA GLN A 352 -12.26 8.63 29.41
C GLN A 352 -12.89 7.25 29.61
N ARG A 353 -13.50 6.70 28.56
CA ARG A 353 -14.19 5.40 28.63
C ARG A 353 -13.22 4.23 28.82
N VAL A 354 -12.08 4.27 28.15
CA VAL A 354 -11.02 3.25 28.33
C VAL A 354 -10.45 3.30 29.76
N ALA A 355 -10.19 4.49 30.30
CA ALA A 355 -9.75 4.61 31.69
C ALA A 355 -10.79 4.07 32.68
N ALA A 356 -12.09 4.30 32.42
CA ALA A 356 -13.17 3.78 33.24
C ALA A 356 -13.27 2.25 33.20
N LEU A 357 -13.13 1.63 32.01
CA LEU A 357 -13.10 0.17 31.88
C LEU A 357 -11.94 -0.46 32.67
N ILE A 358 -10.74 0.10 32.56
CA ILE A 358 -9.57 -0.42 33.28
C ILE A 358 -9.78 -0.26 34.78
N ARG A 359 -10.32 0.87 35.21
CA ARG A 359 -10.68 1.09 36.62
C ARG A 359 -11.66 0.04 37.13
N GLN A 360 -12.71 -0.27 36.37
CA GLN A 360 -13.69 -1.29 36.73
C GLN A 360 -13.02 -2.68 36.80
N HIS A 361 -12.22 -3.03 35.80
CA HIS A 361 -11.51 -4.32 35.73
C HIS A 361 -10.55 -4.53 36.89
N ILE A 362 -9.71 -3.54 37.19
CA ILE A 362 -8.73 -3.60 38.28
C ILE A 362 -9.41 -3.62 39.67
N ASN A 363 -10.60 -3.04 39.78
CA ASN A 363 -11.37 -3.03 41.02
C ASN A 363 -12.26 -4.26 41.20
N ALA A 364 -12.38 -5.14 40.19
CA ALA A 364 -13.14 -6.36 40.27
C ALA A 364 -12.54 -7.32 41.32
N PRO A 365 -13.36 -7.95 42.19
CA PRO A 365 -12.86 -8.88 43.19
C PRO A 365 -12.00 -10.01 42.60
N GLU A 366 -12.39 -10.53 41.44
CA GLU A 366 -11.70 -11.64 40.77
C GLU A 366 -10.33 -11.23 40.23
N PHE A 367 -10.18 -9.97 39.81
CA PHE A 367 -8.90 -9.42 39.40
C PHE A 367 -7.98 -9.26 40.62
N ARG A 368 -8.51 -8.68 41.71
CA ARG A 368 -7.72 -8.41 42.92
C ARG A 368 -7.20 -9.66 43.60
N SER A 369 -8.02 -10.71 43.68
CA SER A 369 -7.61 -11.97 44.28
C SER A 369 -6.78 -12.86 43.34
N GLY A 370 -6.79 -12.57 42.04
CA GLY A 370 -6.27 -13.47 41.01
C GLY A 370 -5.24 -12.85 40.07
N ILE A 371 -4.69 -11.67 40.36
CA ILE A 371 -3.66 -11.06 39.48
C ILE A 371 -2.25 -11.55 39.81
N ILE A 372 -2.00 -12.00 41.05
CA ILE A 372 -0.69 -12.47 41.51
C ILE A 372 -0.74 -13.94 41.89
N ALA A 373 0.23 -14.71 41.39
CA ALA A 373 0.46 -16.10 41.74
C ALA A 373 0.87 -16.25 43.23
N ASP A 374 0.24 -17.22 43.90
CA ASP A 374 0.55 -17.62 45.28
C ASP A 374 0.55 -16.45 46.28
N ALA A 375 -0.37 -15.49 46.11
CA ALA A 375 -0.45 -14.32 46.97
C ALA A 375 -1.01 -14.68 48.36
N SER A 376 -0.28 -14.27 49.40
CA SER A 376 -0.75 -14.34 50.78
C SER A 376 -1.88 -13.35 51.06
N THR A 377 -2.65 -13.57 52.13
CA THR A 377 -3.75 -12.66 52.53
C THR A 377 -3.24 -11.24 52.80
N ASP A 378 -2.05 -11.09 53.38
CA ASP A 378 -1.42 -9.79 53.65
C ASP A 378 -0.97 -9.09 52.35
N GLU A 379 -0.42 -9.84 51.40
CA GLU A 379 -0.09 -9.31 50.06
C GLU A 379 -1.35 -8.84 49.33
N ILE A 380 -2.44 -9.62 49.34
CA ILE A 380 -3.71 -9.23 48.72
C ILE A 380 -4.24 -7.93 49.33
N ALA A 381 -4.15 -7.77 50.66
CA ALA A 381 -4.55 -6.54 51.34
C ALA A 381 -3.67 -5.34 50.97
N ALA A 382 -2.36 -5.53 50.85
CA ALA A 382 -1.41 -4.48 50.43
C ALA A 382 -1.62 -4.08 48.96
N LEU A 383 -1.83 -5.05 48.07
CA LEU A 383 -2.16 -4.85 46.66
C LEU A 383 -3.47 -4.10 46.50
N GLY A 384 -4.49 -4.44 47.28
CA GLY A 384 -5.76 -3.72 47.29
C GLY A 384 -5.59 -2.23 47.57
N LYS A 385 -4.67 -1.85 48.48
CA LYS A 385 -4.33 -0.43 48.75
C LYS A 385 -3.65 0.24 47.54
N LYS A 386 -2.69 -0.43 46.90
CA LYS A 386 -1.99 0.11 45.71
C LYS A 386 -2.95 0.27 44.52
N LEU A 387 -3.78 -0.73 44.25
CA LEU A 387 -4.79 -0.70 43.20
C LEU A 387 -5.86 0.39 43.45
N ASN A 388 -6.23 0.62 44.71
CA ASN A 388 -7.11 1.73 45.09
C ASN A 388 -6.44 3.09 44.81
N SER A 389 -5.16 3.26 45.15
CA SER A 389 -4.44 4.51 44.84
C SER A 389 -4.31 4.76 43.34
N LEU A 390 -4.12 3.69 42.57
CA LEU A 390 -3.98 3.76 41.12
C LEU A 390 -5.30 4.07 40.41
N SER A 391 -6.37 3.39 40.81
CA SER A 391 -7.70 3.60 40.24
C SER A 391 -8.24 5.00 40.59
N GLY A 392 -8.04 5.45 41.83
CA GLY A 392 -8.54 6.72 42.35
C GLY A 392 -10.07 6.84 42.29
N ASN A 393 -10.61 7.85 42.99
CA ASN A 393 -12.05 8.15 42.96
C ASN A 393 -12.46 9.11 41.82
N GLY A 394 -11.51 9.55 41.00
CA GLY A 394 -11.73 10.54 39.94
C GLY A 394 -12.41 9.93 38.70
N SER A 395 -13.42 10.61 38.16
CA SER A 395 -14.20 10.17 36.98
C SER A 395 -13.61 10.60 35.63
N SER A 396 -12.51 11.37 35.62
CA SER A 396 -11.92 11.96 34.41
C SER A 396 -10.58 11.31 34.01
N ALA A 397 -10.42 11.04 32.71
CA ALA A 397 -9.14 10.58 32.15
C ALA A 397 -8.03 11.64 32.17
N ALA A 398 -8.38 12.92 32.38
CA ALA A 398 -7.40 14.00 32.49
C ALA A 398 -6.76 14.09 33.89
N ASP A 399 -7.35 13.42 34.88
CA ASP A 399 -6.85 13.41 36.25
C ASP A 399 -5.63 12.49 36.39
N ALA A 400 -4.83 12.66 37.45
CA ALA A 400 -3.60 11.91 37.65
C ALA A 400 -3.81 10.38 37.61
N SER A 401 -4.85 9.88 38.28
CA SER A 401 -5.24 8.46 38.25
C SER A 401 -5.67 7.98 36.86
N GLY A 402 -6.40 8.81 36.11
CA GLY A 402 -6.78 8.50 34.73
C GLY A 402 -5.56 8.38 33.81
N ILE A 403 -4.59 9.27 33.96
CA ILE A 403 -3.33 9.22 33.20
C ILE A 403 -2.52 7.97 33.56
N ALA A 404 -2.45 7.59 34.84
CA ALA A 404 -1.78 6.37 35.30
C ALA A 404 -2.42 5.12 34.70
N LEU A 405 -3.75 4.99 34.75
CA LEU A 405 -4.50 3.89 34.14
C LEU A 405 -4.23 3.77 32.63
N LEU A 406 -4.24 4.89 31.90
CA LEU A 406 -3.95 4.89 30.46
C LEU A 406 -2.48 4.58 30.14
N ALA A 407 -1.57 4.86 31.07
CA ALA A 407 -0.15 4.53 30.93
C ALA A 407 0.09 3.01 30.96
N LEU A 408 -0.66 2.29 31.80
CA LEU A 408 -0.60 0.83 31.93
C LEU A 408 -1.01 0.06 30.67
N ILE A 409 -1.71 0.68 29.73
CA ILE A 409 -2.18 0.01 28.51
C ILE A 409 -0.98 -0.37 27.63
N GLU A 410 -0.92 -1.61 27.22
CA GLU A 410 0.02 -2.08 26.19
C GLU A 410 -0.59 -1.92 24.79
N ARG A 411 -1.81 -2.42 24.62
CA ARG A 411 -2.49 -2.49 23.32
C ARG A 411 -4.00 -2.37 23.47
N ILE A 412 -4.65 -1.77 22.48
CA ILE A 412 -6.09 -1.70 22.30
C ILE A 412 -6.40 -2.15 20.87
N ASP A 413 -7.20 -3.19 20.74
CA ASP A 413 -7.75 -3.66 19.46
C ASP A 413 -9.24 -3.29 19.40
N ILE A 414 -9.62 -2.57 18.35
CA ILE A 414 -11.01 -2.18 18.09
C ILE A 414 -11.56 -2.94 16.88
N ALA A 415 -12.76 -3.49 17.03
CA ALA A 415 -13.53 -4.12 15.98
C ALA A 415 -15.01 -3.69 16.08
N PRO A 416 -15.83 -3.89 15.05
CA PRO A 416 -17.27 -3.68 15.16
C PRO A 416 -17.83 -4.59 16.27
N GLY A 417 -18.45 -4.00 17.30
CA GLY A 417 -19.06 -4.74 18.40
C GLY A 417 -18.14 -5.02 19.60
N GLU A 418 -16.81 -4.95 19.45
CA GLU A 418 -15.85 -5.35 20.49
C GLU A 418 -14.66 -4.38 20.61
N ILE A 419 -14.26 -4.09 21.85
CA ILE A 419 -12.97 -3.48 22.18
C ILE A 419 -12.22 -4.42 23.12
N ARG A 420 -10.99 -4.74 22.77
CA ARG A 420 -10.06 -5.51 23.60
C ARG A 420 -8.95 -4.60 24.09
N ILE A 421 -8.71 -4.61 25.39
CA ILE A 421 -7.64 -3.83 26.03
C ILE A 421 -6.69 -4.80 26.72
N SER A 422 -5.42 -4.71 26.38
CA SER A 422 -4.31 -5.43 27.00
C SER A 422 -3.53 -4.48 27.91
N ILE A 423 -3.36 -4.89 29.17
CA ILE A 423 -2.59 -4.20 30.19
C ILE A 423 -1.15 -4.72 30.15
N SER A 424 -0.18 -3.81 30.22
CA SER A 424 1.24 -4.15 30.28
C SER A 424 1.56 -4.84 31.58
N ALA A 425 2.04 -6.08 31.48
CA ALA A 425 2.47 -6.85 32.63
C ALA A 425 3.67 -6.20 33.35
N ASP A 426 4.65 -5.68 32.59
CA ASP A 426 5.81 -4.97 33.14
C ASP A 426 5.38 -3.67 33.85
N GLY A 427 4.47 -2.91 33.22
CA GLY A 427 3.95 -1.68 33.81
C GLY A 427 3.13 -1.94 35.09
N LEU A 428 2.38 -3.04 35.13
CA LEU A 428 1.63 -3.43 36.32
C LEU A 428 2.54 -3.96 37.43
N ALA A 429 3.58 -4.73 37.09
CA ALA A 429 4.58 -5.22 38.04
C ALA A 429 5.32 -4.09 38.76
N GLU A 430 5.78 -3.10 37.99
CA GLU A 430 6.48 -1.91 38.50
C GLU A 430 5.60 -1.13 39.48
N GLU A 431 4.33 -0.95 39.13
CA GLU A 431 3.38 -0.16 39.92
C GLU A 431 2.88 -0.90 41.18
N LEU A 432 2.82 -2.24 41.12
CA LEU A 432 2.50 -3.08 42.26
C LEU A 432 3.71 -3.42 43.13
N ASP A 433 4.93 -3.14 42.68
CA ASP A 433 6.20 -3.52 43.31
C ASP A 433 6.31 -5.04 43.51
N VAL A 434 6.03 -5.79 42.45
CA VAL A 434 6.04 -7.27 42.46
C VAL A 434 6.83 -7.81 41.28
N ASP A 435 7.36 -9.03 41.43
CA ASP A 435 8.07 -9.68 40.34
C ASP A 435 7.14 -9.97 39.15
N ARG A 436 7.59 -9.62 37.95
CA ARG A 436 6.87 -9.82 36.69
C ARG A 436 6.43 -11.26 36.45
N SER A 437 7.21 -12.24 36.91
CA SER A 437 6.90 -13.68 36.77
C SER A 437 5.69 -14.12 37.60
N ARG A 438 5.32 -13.35 38.64
CA ARG A 438 4.16 -13.65 39.48
C ARG A 438 2.85 -13.10 38.92
N ILE A 439 2.88 -12.32 37.84
CA ILE A 439 1.65 -11.77 37.24
C ILE A 439 0.99 -12.80 36.34
N TRP A 440 -0.29 -13.09 36.58
CA TRP A 440 -1.09 -13.94 35.70
C TRP A 440 -1.55 -13.17 34.47
N GLU A 441 -0.96 -13.50 33.32
CA GLU A 441 -1.20 -12.81 32.05
C GLU A 441 -2.64 -12.91 31.55
N GLU A 442 -3.35 -14.00 31.89
CA GLU A 442 -4.75 -14.20 31.50
C GLU A 442 -5.69 -13.12 32.06
N ARG A 443 -5.30 -12.45 33.16
CA ARG A 443 -6.08 -11.37 33.77
C ARG A 443 -5.76 -10.00 33.19
N LEU A 444 -4.71 -9.87 32.37
CA LEU A 444 -4.27 -8.60 31.79
C LEU A 444 -5.05 -8.18 30.54
N ALA A 445 -5.90 -9.07 30.02
CA ALA A 445 -6.80 -8.75 28.92
C ALA A 445 -8.22 -8.56 29.44
N LEU A 446 -8.88 -7.51 28.94
CA LEU A 446 -10.32 -7.33 29.11
C LEU A 446 -10.97 -7.09 27.75
N VAL A 447 -12.18 -7.62 27.59
CA VAL A 447 -12.99 -7.51 26.39
C VAL A 447 -14.30 -6.87 26.80
N SER A 448 -14.72 -5.85 26.06
CA SER A 448 -15.96 -5.12 26.33
C SER A 448 -16.72 -4.90 25.02
N PRO A 449 -18.06 -4.84 25.06
CA PRO A 449 -18.85 -4.36 23.95
C PRO A 449 -18.39 -2.95 23.53
N PHE A 450 -18.29 -2.73 22.21
CA PHE A 450 -17.90 -1.46 21.62
C PHE A 450 -18.78 -1.13 20.43
N GLN A 451 -19.45 0.01 20.50
CA GLN A 451 -20.18 0.57 19.38
C GLN A 451 -19.72 2.00 19.11
N HIS A 452 -19.66 2.36 17.83
CA HIS A 452 -19.55 3.73 17.41
C HIS A 452 -20.84 4.12 16.69
N ARG A 453 -21.44 5.26 17.03
CA ARG A 453 -22.59 5.81 16.31
C ARG A 453 -22.20 7.13 15.66
N LYS A 454 -22.44 7.29 14.37
CA LYS A 454 -22.35 8.58 13.66
C LYS A 454 -23.74 9.21 13.59
N ARG A 455 -24.00 10.27 14.36
CA ARG A 455 -25.19 11.13 14.20
C ARG A 455 -24.75 12.40 13.45
N GLY A 456 -24.93 12.40 12.13
CA GLY A 456 -24.52 13.53 11.27
C GLY A 456 -23.00 13.76 11.34
N VAL A 457 -22.57 14.91 11.90
CA VAL A 457 -21.15 15.29 12.05
C VAL A 457 -20.54 14.78 13.37
N GLU A 458 -21.37 14.30 14.30
CA GLU A 458 -20.96 13.90 15.65
C GLU A 458 -20.80 12.37 15.75
N THR A 459 -19.63 11.93 16.21
CA THR A 459 -19.37 10.52 16.53
C THR A 459 -19.55 10.34 18.03
N LYS A 460 -20.44 9.45 18.46
CA LYS A 460 -20.61 9.04 19.86
C LYS A 460 -20.04 7.63 20.06
N LEU A 461 -19.31 7.41 21.15
CA LEU A 461 -18.74 6.11 21.50
C LEU A 461 -19.59 5.48 22.61
N ILE A 462 -19.88 4.19 22.47
CA ILE A 462 -20.53 3.38 23.49
C ILE A 462 -19.55 2.24 23.82
N ILE A 463 -19.10 2.17 25.06
CA ILE A 463 -18.12 1.20 25.55
C ILE A 463 -18.61 0.71 26.92
N GLY A 464 -18.76 -0.61 27.07
CA GLY A 464 -19.25 -1.26 28.30
C GLY A 464 -20.74 -1.60 28.30
N ASP A 465 -21.27 -2.01 29.45
CA ASP A 465 -22.69 -2.34 29.68
C ASP A 465 -23.60 -1.10 29.82
N GLU A 466 -23.21 0.04 29.24
CA GLU A 466 -24.13 1.17 29.15
C GLU A 466 -25.34 0.75 28.29
N PRO A 467 -26.58 0.85 28.80
CA PRO A 467 -27.75 0.57 27.99
C PRO A 467 -27.68 1.45 26.74
N ALA A 468 -27.77 0.81 25.58
CA ALA A 468 -27.64 1.48 24.32
C ALA A 468 -28.65 2.63 24.26
N ASP A 469 -28.14 3.84 24.01
CA ASP A 469 -28.93 5.07 24.08
C ASP A 469 -30.15 4.96 23.15
N ILE A 470 -31.35 5.14 23.70
CA ILE A 470 -32.61 5.03 22.97
C ILE A 470 -32.62 6.07 21.84
N ASP A 471 -32.92 5.65 20.61
CA ASP A 471 -33.10 6.62 19.52
C ASP A 471 -34.47 7.29 19.66
N GLU A 472 -34.55 8.31 20.52
CA GLU A 472 -35.78 9.07 20.78
C GLU A 472 -36.41 9.64 19.51
N THR A 473 -35.60 9.94 18.49
CA THR A 473 -36.11 10.46 17.22
C THR A 473 -36.79 9.36 16.42
N LEU A 474 -36.19 8.18 16.35
CA LEU A 474 -36.81 7.02 15.71
C LEU A 474 -38.06 6.59 16.46
N LEU A 475 -38.00 6.49 17.79
CA LEU A 475 -39.14 6.12 18.61
C LEU A 475 -40.31 7.11 18.44
N ARG A 476 -40.03 8.42 18.44
CA ARG A 476 -41.03 9.46 18.17
C ARG A 476 -41.62 9.36 16.77
N ASN A 477 -40.80 9.04 15.76
CA ASN A 477 -41.27 8.88 14.38
C ASN A 477 -42.14 7.62 14.22
N ILE A 478 -41.80 6.51 14.88
CA ILE A 478 -42.64 5.30 14.94
C ILE A 478 -43.99 5.62 15.60
N GLY A 479 -43.99 6.35 16.72
CA GLY A 479 -45.23 6.79 17.38
C GLY A 479 -46.11 7.67 16.48
N ARG A 480 -45.50 8.61 15.75
CA ARG A 480 -46.21 9.41 14.74
C ARG A 480 -46.77 8.57 13.60
N ALA A 481 -46.01 7.57 13.14
CA ALA A 481 -46.45 6.68 12.07
C ALA A 481 -47.71 5.89 12.45
N HIS A 482 -47.75 5.32 13.66
CA HIS A 482 -48.96 4.64 14.16
C HIS A 482 -50.15 5.59 14.24
N ARG A 483 -49.95 6.82 14.75
CA ARG A 483 -51.01 7.84 14.77
C ARG A 483 -51.51 8.19 13.36
N TYR A 484 -50.61 8.36 12.38
CA TYR A 484 -51.02 8.64 11.00
C TYR A 484 -51.76 7.47 10.39
N PHE A 485 -51.32 6.24 10.65
CA PHE A 485 -52.00 5.03 10.20
C PHE A 485 -53.41 4.90 10.77
N ASP A 486 -53.59 5.17 12.07
CA ASP A 486 -54.92 5.19 12.69
C ASP A 486 -55.84 6.27 12.10
N LEU A 487 -55.31 7.46 11.82
CA LEU A 487 -56.07 8.53 11.18
C LEU A 487 -56.51 8.17 9.75
N VAL A 488 -55.63 7.53 8.97
CA VAL A 488 -55.99 7.02 7.64
C VAL A 488 -57.03 5.92 7.74
N ARG A 489 -56.88 4.99 8.69
CA ARG A 489 -57.86 3.93 8.95
C ARG A 489 -59.23 4.48 9.36
N SER A 490 -59.26 5.64 10.02
CA SER A 490 -60.48 6.36 10.36
C SER A 490 -61.11 7.16 9.20
N GLY A 491 -60.52 7.11 8.00
CA GLY A 491 -61.05 7.74 6.79
C GLY A 491 -60.45 9.12 6.45
N LYS A 492 -59.47 9.62 7.21
CA LYS A 492 -58.80 10.89 6.87
C LYS A 492 -57.81 10.72 5.71
N THR A 493 -57.78 11.69 4.81
CA THR A 493 -56.82 11.76 3.72
C THR A 493 -55.46 12.25 4.20
N PHE A 494 -54.38 11.92 3.47
CA PHE A 494 -53.04 12.46 3.76
C PHE A 494 -52.97 14.00 3.73
N GLY A 495 -53.86 14.67 2.98
CA GLY A 495 -53.92 16.13 2.93
C GLY A 495 -54.46 16.72 4.24
N GLU A 496 -55.56 16.17 4.74
CA GLU A 496 -56.18 16.63 6.00
C GLU A 496 -55.27 16.36 7.21
N ILE A 497 -54.55 15.23 7.21
CA ILE A 497 -53.58 14.92 8.27
C ILE A 497 -52.38 15.89 8.20
N ALA A 498 -51.91 16.23 6.99
CA ALA A 498 -50.81 17.18 6.78
C ALA A 498 -51.13 18.57 7.32
N GLU A 499 -52.35 19.04 7.05
CA GLU A 499 -52.85 20.32 7.55
C GLU A 499 -52.99 20.32 9.08
N THR A 500 -53.54 19.25 9.66
CA THR A 500 -53.73 19.13 11.11
C THR A 500 -52.40 19.05 11.87
N GLU A 501 -51.40 18.36 11.32
CA GLU A 501 -50.10 18.11 11.98
C GLU A 501 -49.03 19.16 11.61
N GLY A 502 -49.34 20.12 10.73
CA GLY A 502 -48.42 21.16 10.29
C GLY A 502 -47.19 20.62 9.54
N VAL A 503 -47.34 19.52 8.82
CA VAL A 503 -46.25 18.86 8.06
C VAL A 503 -46.65 18.62 6.61
N SER A 504 -45.68 18.43 5.71
CA SER A 504 -46.00 18.17 4.30
C SER A 504 -46.63 16.79 4.09
N LYS A 505 -47.51 16.68 3.09
CA LYS A 505 -48.09 15.40 2.63
C LYS A 505 -47.02 14.33 2.38
N ARG A 506 -45.90 14.73 1.77
CA ARG A 506 -44.73 13.87 1.51
C ARG A 506 -44.14 13.32 2.80
N ARG A 507 -44.04 14.13 3.87
CA ARG A 507 -43.51 13.70 5.16
C ARG A 507 -44.39 12.63 5.81
N ILE A 508 -45.71 12.75 5.67
CA ILE A 508 -46.66 11.74 6.18
C ILE A 508 -46.49 10.43 5.42
N GLN A 509 -46.45 10.48 4.08
CA GLN A 509 -46.24 9.29 3.24
C GLN A 509 -44.93 8.57 3.57
N GLN A 510 -43.86 9.30 3.86
CA GLN A 510 -42.57 8.71 4.26
C GLN A 510 -42.59 8.09 5.67
N LEU A 511 -43.36 8.65 6.59
CA LEU A 511 -43.37 8.18 7.97
C LEU A 511 -44.36 7.05 8.21
N ILE A 512 -45.50 7.03 7.51
CA ILE A 512 -46.58 6.08 7.78
C ILE A 512 -46.13 4.62 7.61
N GLU A 513 -45.13 4.36 6.75
CA GLU A 513 -44.55 3.03 6.55
C GLU A 513 -43.93 2.46 7.84
N LEU A 514 -43.44 3.31 8.75
CA LEU A 514 -42.86 2.86 10.02
C LEU A 514 -43.90 2.19 10.95
N ALA A 515 -45.20 2.38 10.71
CA ALA A 515 -46.26 1.72 11.46
C ALA A 515 -46.32 0.20 11.20
N PHE A 516 -45.65 -0.28 10.14
CA PHE A 516 -45.62 -1.69 9.74
C PHE A 516 -44.34 -2.42 10.18
N LEU A 517 -43.50 -1.79 11.01
CA LEU A 517 -42.35 -2.46 11.61
C LEU A 517 -42.80 -3.61 12.52
N ALA A 518 -42.02 -4.69 12.56
CA ALA A 518 -42.34 -5.82 13.42
C ALA A 518 -42.30 -5.44 14.91
N PRO A 519 -43.20 -5.98 15.75
CA PRO A 519 -43.30 -5.61 17.17
C PRO A 519 -42.00 -5.83 17.97
N ASP A 520 -41.23 -6.86 17.62
CA ASP A 520 -39.91 -7.15 18.20
C ASP A 520 -38.86 -6.11 17.81
N ILE A 521 -38.85 -5.66 16.55
CA ILE A 521 -37.96 -4.56 16.11
C ILE A 521 -38.30 -3.25 16.84
N ILE A 522 -39.59 -2.96 17.03
CA ILE A 522 -40.02 -1.78 17.80
C ILE A 522 -39.57 -1.91 19.26
N ARG A 523 -39.65 -3.12 19.84
CA ARG A 523 -39.13 -3.40 21.18
C ARG A 523 -37.62 -3.19 21.27
N ASP A 524 -36.87 -3.66 20.27
CA ASP A 524 -35.43 -3.44 20.19
C ASP A 524 -35.10 -1.95 20.10
N VAL A 525 -35.85 -1.18 19.30
CA VAL A 525 -35.68 0.29 19.21
C VAL A 525 -35.96 0.97 20.56
N ARG A 526 -37.01 0.54 21.27
CA ARG A 526 -37.38 1.07 22.59
C ARG A 526 -36.32 0.72 23.65
N ASP A 527 -35.78 -0.49 23.58
CA ASP A 527 -34.80 -1.00 24.53
C ASP A 527 -33.35 -0.64 24.14
N GLY A 528 -33.17 0.11 23.04
CA GLY A 528 -31.87 0.56 22.53
C GLY A 528 -31.06 -0.50 21.78
N LYS A 529 -31.59 -1.72 21.65
CA LYS A 529 -30.93 -2.91 21.09
C LYS A 529 -30.97 -2.99 19.57
N GLN A 530 -31.54 -2.00 18.90
CA GLN A 530 -31.63 -2.02 17.44
C GLN A 530 -30.25 -1.97 16.76
N PRO A 531 -30.12 -2.58 15.56
CA PRO A 531 -28.94 -2.50 14.72
C PRO A 531 -28.48 -1.06 14.45
N VAL A 532 -27.17 -0.81 14.33
CA VAL A 532 -26.61 0.55 14.25
C VAL A 532 -27.03 1.28 12.99
N GLY A 533 -27.20 0.58 11.86
CA GLY A 533 -27.72 1.14 10.62
C GLY A 533 -29.21 1.50 10.68
N LEU A 534 -29.98 0.96 11.63
CA LEU A 534 -31.43 1.12 11.70
C LEU A 534 -31.83 2.47 12.32
N THR A 535 -31.79 3.52 11.49
CA THR A 535 -32.20 4.88 11.86
C THR A 535 -33.44 5.33 11.10
N SER A 536 -34.12 6.40 11.55
CA SER A 536 -35.22 6.99 10.76
C SER A 536 -34.77 7.40 9.36
N ASP A 537 -33.57 7.96 9.22
CA ASP A 537 -33.05 8.38 7.91
C ASP A 537 -32.80 7.19 6.99
N TRP A 538 -32.27 6.08 7.54
CA TRP A 538 -32.09 4.85 6.77
C TRP A 538 -33.43 4.27 6.32
N LEU A 539 -34.39 4.14 7.24
CA LEU A 539 -35.73 3.60 6.95
C LEU A 539 -36.52 4.47 5.96
N MET A 540 -36.31 5.79 5.96
CA MET A 540 -36.95 6.69 4.99
C MET A 540 -36.29 6.69 3.61
N ARG A 541 -35.07 6.17 3.48
CA ARG A 541 -34.31 6.11 2.22
C ARG A 541 -34.33 4.72 1.58
N HIS A 542 -34.56 3.68 2.38
CA HIS A 542 -34.57 2.30 1.93
C HIS A 542 -35.96 1.72 2.17
N ALA A 543 -36.66 1.40 1.09
CA ALA A 543 -37.92 0.67 1.19
C ALA A 543 -37.65 -0.69 1.86
N PHE A 544 -38.50 -1.06 2.82
CA PHE A 544 -38.45 -2.35 3.49
C PHE A 544 -39.77 -3.09 3.30
N SER A 545 -39.71 -4.42 3.30
CA SER A 545 -40.88 -5.26 3.12
C SER A 545 -41.85 -5.13 4.30
N PRO A 546 -43.18 -5.14 4.08
CA PRO A 546 -44.14 -5.25 5.16
C PRO A 546 -44.15 -6.64 5.82
N LEU A 547 -43.48 -7.64 5.23
CA LEU A 547 -43.38 -8.98 5.79
C LEU A 547 -42.33 -9.01 6.90
N TRP A 548 -42.77 -9.27 8.13
CA TRP A 548 -41.89 -9.24 9.31
C TRP A 548 -40.71 -10.21 9.26
N LYS A 549 -40.82 -11.34 8.55
CA LYS A 549 -39.68 -12.26 8.39
C LYS A 549 -38.54 -11.62 7.58
N GLU A 550 -38.88 -10.96 6.48
CA GLU A 550 -37.93 -10.26 5.61
C GLU A 550 -37.35 -9.03 6.31
N GLN A 551 -38.14 -8.33 7.13
CA GLN A 551 -37.62 -7.23 7.97
C GLN A 551 -36.53 -7.70 8.92
N ARG A 552 -36.73 -8.84 9.61
CA ARG A 552 -35.75 -9.40 10.54
C ARG A 552 -34.44 -9.75 9.83
N GLU A 553 -34.53 -10.42 8.68
CA GLU A 553 -33.36 -10.75 7.86
C GLU A 553 -32.63 -9.47 7.40
N LEU A 554 -33.36 -8.50 6.85
CA LEU A 554 -32.81 -7.24 6.36
C LEU A 554 -32.15 -6.42 7.47
N PHE A 555 -32.77 -6.30 8.64
CA PHE A 555 -32.26 -5.44 9.71
C PHE A 555 -31.16 -6.13 10.52
N SER A 556 -31.14 -7.47 10.61
CA SER A 556 -30.04 -8.20 11.23
C SER A 556 -28.69 -7.97 10.55
N ALA A 557 -28.70 -7.54 9.28
CA ALA A 557 -27.51 -7.26 8.48
C ALA A 557 -27.02 -5.78 8.55
N LEU A 558 -27.71 -4.92 9.31
CA LEU A 558 -27.39 -3.49 9.52
C LEU A 558 -26.55 -3.25 10.78
#